data_AF-G3ALQ8-F1
#
_entry.id   AF-G3ALQ8-F1
#
_cell.length_a   1.000
_cell.length_b   1.000
_cell.length_c   1.000
_cell.angle_alpha   90.00
_cell.angle_beta   90.00
_cell.angle_gamma   90.00
#
_symmetry.space_group_name_H-M   'P 1'
#
loop_
_entity.id
_entity.type
_entity.pdbx_description
1 polymer ?
#
loop_
_entity_poly.entity_id
_entity_poly.type
_entity_poly.pdbx_seq_one_letter_code
_entity_poly.pdbx_strand_id
1 'polypeptide(L)'
;MLSRSNSPRPNQEDTLARESDVTVSTNVTQNAEYKGFAVYVIATISLLVWISWTLLPESTLHKLSIYYYPDRYWALAIPSYSLVLMAFIYWVLALYNTEVLTIPLNDIRTIVDEHSHFPGQSDEKLTRKQLMDLACDYVHDAPSGVWDLPITLVNEVLYNNDDDREI
;
A
#
# COMPACT_ATOMS: atom_id res chain seq x y z
N MET A 1 -23.36 6.90 35.82
CA MET A 1 -23.45 5.42 35.87
C MET A 1 -22.39 4.87 34.94
N LEU A 2 -21.46 4.06 35.44
CA LEU A 2 -20.33 3.54 34.66
C LEU A 2 -20.84 2.47 33.68
N SER A 3 -20.75 2.75 32.38
CA SER A 3 -21.04 1.81 31.31
C SER A 3 -20.08 0.62 31.43
N ARG A 4 -20.64 -0.58 31.57
CA ARG A 4 -19.87 -1.81 31.72
C ARG A 4 -19.37 -2.20 30.33
N SER A 5 -18.08 -1.93 30.08
CA SER A 5 -17.35 -2.39 28.90
C SER A 5 -17.58 -3.90 28.70
N ASN A 6 -18.16 -4.25 27.56
CA ASN A 6 -18.36 -5.64 27.15
C ASN A 6 -17.05 -6.09 26.48
N SER A 7 -16.04 -6.42 27.29
CA SER A 7 -14.75 -6.89 26.80
C SER A 7 -14.95 -8.16 25.95
N PRO A 8 -14.41 -8.21 24.72
CA PRO A 8 -14.49 -9.40 23.88
C PRO A 8 -13.88 -10.62 24.58
N ARG A 9 -14.33 -11.82 24.21
CA ARG A 9 -13.79 -13.07 24.77
C ARG A 9 -12.31 -13.20 24.37
N PRO A 10 -11.42 -13.74 25.21
CA PRO A 10 -9.97 -13.79 24.95
C PRO A 10 -9.61 -14.40 23.59
N ASN A 11 -10.32 -15.45 23.15
CA ASN A 11 -10.08 -16.08 21.85
C ASN A 11 -10.43 -15.18 20.65
N GLN A 12 -11.35 -14.22 20.84
CA GLN A 12 -11.74 -13.25 19.82
C GLN A 12 -10.70 -12.14 19.71
N GLU A 13 -10.14 -11.68 20.84
CA GLU A 13 -9.03 -10.71 20.84
C GLU A 13 -7.80 -11.29 20.14
N ASP A 14 -7.42 -12.54 20.41
CA ASP A 14 -6.29 -13.22 19.74
C ASP A 14 -6.52 -13.38 18.23
N THR A 15 -7.76 -13.63 17.81
CA THR A 15 -8.09 -13.77 16.38
C THR A 15 -8.01 -12.42 15.68
N LEU A 16 -8.59 -11.38 16.27
CA LEU A 16 -8.55 -10.02 15.74
C LEU A 16 -7.12 -9.47 15.74
N ALA A 17 -6.32 -9.75 16.77
CA ALA A 17 -4.91 -9.39 16.83
C ALA A 17 -4.13 -10.06 15.70
N ARG A 18 -4.36 -11.37 15.45
CA ARG A 18 -3.72 -12.12 14.37
C ARG A 18 -4.15 -11.68 12.97
N GLU A 19 -5.39 -11.24 12.80
CA GLU A 19 -5.90 -10.69 11.52
C GLU A 19 -5.45 -9.24 11.29
N SER A 20 -5.27 -8.47 12.37
CA SER A 20 -4.74 -7.10 12.31
C SER A 20 -3.24 -7.06 12.07
N ASP A 21 -2.52 -8.14 12.37
CA ASP A 21 -1.09 -8.23 12.07
C ASP A 21 -0.90 -8.46 10.57
N VAL A 22 -0.69 -7.34 9.87
CA VAL A 22 -0.40 -7.26 8.43
C VAL A 22 0.84 -8.06 8.01
N THR A 23 1.64 -8.57 8.96
CA THR A 23 2.79 -9.44 8.68
C THR A 23 2.52 -10.93 8.87
N VAL A 24 1.40 -11.33 9.47
CA VAL A 24 0.99 -12.73 9.50
C VAL A 24 0.41 -13.07 8.13
N SER A 25 1.23 -13.66 7.27
CA SER A 25 0.73 -14.32 6.07
C SER A 25 -0.10 -15.52 6.49
N THR A 26 -1.40 -15.32 6.73
CA THR A 26 -2.36 -16.35 7.18
C THR A 26 -2.55 -17.49 6.16
N ASN A 27 -1.92 -17.38 4.99
CA ASN A 27 -1.89 -18.37 3.92
C ASN A 27 -0.44 -18.75 3.54
N VAL A 28 0.38 -19.12 4.53
CA VAL A 28 1.62 -19.86 4.22
C VAL A 28 1.19 -21.27 3.82
N THR A 29 1.12 -21.54 2.51
CA THR A 29 1.00 -22.93 2.06
C THR A 29 2.12 -23.74 2.71
N GLN A 30 1.84 -24.92 3.28
CA GLN A 30 2.81 -25.80 3.94
C GLN A 30 4.06 -26.09 3.06
N ASN A 31 3.91 -25.86 1.76
CA ASN A 31 4.92 -26.10 0.74
C ASN A 31 5.82 -24.89 0.43
N ALA A 32 5.54 -23.71 1.00
CA ALA A 32 6.30 -22.49 0.71
C ALA A 32 7.75 -22.59 1.18
N GLU A 33 7.99 -23.23 2.33
CA GLU A 33 9.31 -23.31 2.96
C GLU A 33 10.33 -24.06 2.09
N TYR A 34 10.01 -25.26 1.64
CA TYR A 34 10.93 -26.05 0.82
C TYR A 34 11.10 -25.46 -0.58
N LYS A 35 10.07 -24.80 -1.13
CA LYS A 35 10.17 -24.11 -2.42
C LYS A 35 11.14 -22.93 -2.33
N GLY A 36 11.05 -22.13 -1.27
CA GLY A 36 11.97 -21.02 -1.02
C GLY A 36 13.41 -21.52 -0.86
N PHE A 37 13.61 -22.57 -0.07
CA PHE A 37 14.93 -23.18 0.11
C PHE A 37 15.51 -23.73 -1.21
N ALA A 38 14.71 -24.46 -1.99
CA ALA A 38 15.14 -24.99 -3.28
C ALA A 38 15.53 -23.87 -4.26
N VAL A 39 14.72 -22.81 -4.35
CA VAL A 39 15.02 -21.64 -5.19
C VAL A 39 16.30 -20.95 -4.71
N TYR A 40 16.50 -20.81 -3.40
CA TYR A 40 17.73 -20.23 -2.84
C TYR A 40 18.99 -21.03 -3.21
N VAL A 41 18.96 -22.36 -3.07
CA VAL A 41 20.09 -23.22 -3.43
C VAL A 41 20.38 -23.15 -4.92
N ILE A 42 19.35 -23.24 -5.76
CA ILE A 42 19.50 -23.15 -7.23
C ILE A 42 20.05 -21.77 -7.62
N ALA A 43 19.48 -20.69 -7.08
CA ALA A 43 19.94 -19.33 -7.35
C ALA A 43 21.40 -19.12 -6.93
N THR A 44 21.79 -19.65 -5.77
CA THR A 44 23.17 -19.54 -5.27
C THR A 44 24.14 -20.28 -6.19
N ILE A 45 23.82 -21.51 -6.60
CA ILE A 45 24.65 -22.29 -7.53
C ILE A 45 24.73 -21.59 -8.90
N SER A 46 23.60 -21.14 -9.45
CA SER A 46 23.56 -20.39 -10.71
C SER A 46 24.38 -19.10 -10.64
N LEU A 47 24.32 -18.36 -9.53
CA LEU A 47 25.11 -17.16 -9.31
C LEU A 47 26.61 -17.47 -9.27
N LEU A 48 27.03 -18.53 -8.56
CA LEU A 48 28.43 -18.93 -8.52
C LEU A 48 28.96 -19.33 -9.90
N VAL A 49 28.16 -20.07 -10.68
CA VAL A 49 28.50 -20.43 -12.06
C VAL A 49 28.61 -19.18 -12.93
N TRP A 50 27.66 -18.24 -12.80
CA TRP A 50 27.68 -16.96 -13.53
C TRP A 50 28.93 -16.15 -13.19
N ILE A 51 29.20 -15.91 -11.91
CA ILE A 51 30.38 -15.18 -11.44
C ILE A 51 31.66 -15.84 -11.93
N SER A 52 31.77 -17.16 -11.81
CA SER A 52 32.92 -17.91 -12.30
C SER A 52 33.11 -17.70 -13.81
N TRP A 53 32.05 -17.83 -14.61
CA TRP A 53 32.12 -17.62 -16.05
C TRP A 53 32.54 -16.19 -16.43
N THR A 54 32.03 -15.17 -15.72
CA THR A 54 32.35 -13.76 -16.00
C THR A 54 33.78 -13.38 -15.62
N LEU A 55 34.31 -13.89 -14.51
CA LEU A 55 35.63 -13.53 -13.98
C LEU A 55 36.78 -14.36 -14.54
N LEU A 56 36.55 -15.63 -14.93
CA LEU A 56 37.62 -16.49 -15.43
C LEU A 56 38.10 -15.99 -16.80
N PRO A 57 39.42 -15.84 -17.05
CA PRO A 57 39.94 -15.50 -18.38
C PRO A 57 39.82 -16.68 -19.35
N GLU A 58 39.73 -16.40 -20.65
CA GLU A 58 39.50 -17.43 -21.68
C GLU A 58 40.51 -18.57 -21.64
N SER A 59 41.78 -18.26 -21.34
CA SER A 59 42.86 -19.26 -21.22
C SER A 59 42.59 -20.32 -20.15
N THR A 60 41.87 -19.97 -19.08
CA THR A 60 41.48 -20.92 -18.03
C THR A 60 40.27 -21.75 -18.42
N LEU A 61 39.35 -21.18 -19.20
CA LEU A 61 38.16 -21.88 -19.68
C LEU A 61 38.51 -22.96 -20.72
N HIS A 62 39.46 -22.65 -21.62
CA HIS A 62 39.99 -23.61 -22.59
C HIS A 62 40.71 -24.78 -21.93
N LYS A 63 41.40 -24.56 -20.80
CA LYS A 63 42.00 -25.63 -20.00
C LYS A 63 40.98 -26.54 -19.34
N LEU A 64 39.77 -26.03 -19.09
CA LEU A 64 38.63 -26.79 -18.56
C LEU A 64 37.84 -27.51 -19.67
N SER A 65 38.35 -27.50 -20.91
CA SER A 65 37.71 -28.09 -22.11
C SER A 65 36.37 -27.45 -22.49
N ILE A 66 36.13 -26.18 -22.12
CA ILE A 66 34.92 -25.45 -22.47
C ILE A 66 35.24 -24.51 -23.64
N TYR A 67 34.77 -24.88 -24.84
CA TYR A 67 35.04 -24.14 -26.08
C TYR A 67 33.83 -23.35 -26.61
N TYR A 68 32.62 -23.65 -26.13
CA TYR A 68 31.39 -23.02 -26.61
C TYR A 68 30.67 -22.34 -25.46
N TYR A 69 30.73 -21.01 -25.45
CA TYR A 69 30.01 -20.14 -24.53
C TYR A 69 29.58 -18.87 -25.28
N PRO A 70 28.49 -18.20 -24.86
CA PRO A 70 28.04 -16.96 -25.50
C PRO A 70 29.07 -15.83 -25.31
N ASP A 71 28.96 -14.76 -26.10
CA ASP A 71 29.85 -13.60 -25.97
C ASP A 71 29.82 -13.02 -24.53
N ARG A 72 30.97 -12.59 -24.01
CA ARG A 72 31.07 -12.01 -22.65
C ARG A 72 30.25 -10.73 -22.48
N TYR A 73 29.87 -10.07 -23.56
CA TYR A 73 28.96 -8.92 -23.54
C TYR A 73 27.67 -9.21 -22.77
N TRP A 74 27.17 -10.45 -22.82
CA TRP A 74 25.96 -10.85 -22.07
C TRP A 74 26.13 -10.74 -20.56
N ALA A 75 27.35 -10.82 -20.04
CA ALA A 75 27.66 -10.58 -18.64
C ALA A 75 27.28 -9.17 -18.18
N LEU A 76 27.43 -8.18 -19.07
CA LEU A 76 27.08 -6.78 -18.83
C LEU A 76 25.64 -6.49 -19.21
N ALA A 77 25.19 -7.03 -20.35
CA ALA A 77 23.88 -6.74 -20.90
C ALA A 77 22.76 -7.19 -19.94
N ILE A 78 22.82 -8.41 -19.39
CA ILE A 78 21.74 -8.94 -18.55
C ILE A 78 21.50 -8.05 -17.31
N PRO A 79 22.53 -7.71 -16.50
CA PRO A 79 22.34 -6.78 -15.38
C PRO A 79 21.86 -5.39 -15.81
N SER A 80 22.43 -4.81 -16.88
CA SER A 80 22.06 -3.46 -17.30
C SER A 80 20.62 -3.37 -17.79
N TYR A 81 20.19 -4.33 -18.62
CA TYR A 81 18.80 -4.37 -19.10
C TYR A 81 17.82 -4.67 -17.96
N SER A 82 18.19 -5.52 -16.99
CA SER A 82 17.38 -5.79 -15.80
C SER A 82 17.12 -4.52 -14.98
N LEU A 83 18.16 -3.71 -14.73
CA LEU A 83 18.02 -2.45 -14.00
C LEU A 83 17.16 -1.43 -14.76
N VAL A 84 17.38 -1.28 -16.08
CA VAL A 84 16.58 -0.38 -16.92
C VAL A 84 15.13 -0.83 -16.97
N LEU A 85 14.86 -2.14 -17.10
CA LEU A 85 13.52 -2.71 -17.07
C LEU A 85 12.83 -2.46 -15.73
N MET A 86 13.53 -2.65 -14.61
CA MET A 86 13.00 -2.37 -13.28
C MET A 86 12.60 -0.89 -13.14
N ALA A 87 13.48 0.03 -13.55
CA ALA A 87 13.18 1.46 -13.53
C ALA A 87 11.98 1.81 -14.45
N PHE A 88 11.93 1.22 -15.64
CA PHE A 88 10.82 1.40 -16.57
C PHE A 88 9.49 0.94 -15.98
N ILE A 89 9.45 -0.22 -15.31
CA ILE A 89 8.25 -0.73 -14.64
C ILE A 89 7.78 0.25 -13.57
N TYR A 90 8.70 0.74 -12.70
CA TYR A 90 8.33 1.72 -11.68
C TYR A 90 7.76 3.01 -12.28
N TRP A 91 8.36 3.47 -13.37
CA TRP A 91 7.92 4.69 -14.03
C TRP A 91 6.52 4.52 -14.64
N VAL A 92 6.28 3.41 -15.34
CA VAL A 92 4.96 3.09 -15.91
C VAL A 92 3.91 2.92 -14.81
N LEU A 93 4.23 2.23 -13.72
CA LEU A 93 3.30 2.08 -12.60
C LEU A 93 2.98 3.42 -11.94
N ALA A 94 3.97 4.30 -11.75
CA ALA A 94 3.74 5.64 -11.20
C ALA A 94 2.82 6.47 -12.11
N LEU A 95 3.05 6.42 -13.43
CA LEU A 95 2.20 7.11 -14.41
C LEU A 95 0.78 6.52 -14.42
N TYR A 96 0.66 5.20 -14.46
CA TYR A 96 -0.63 4.51 -14.43
C TYR A 96 -1.43 4.82 -13.16
N ASN A 97 -0.77 4.80 -12.01
CA ASN A 97 -1.40 5.16 -10.74
C ASN A 97 -1.88 6.62 -10.75
N THR A 98 -1.09 7.52 -11.32
CA THR A 98 -1.41 8.96 -11.35
C THR A 98 -2.54 9.28 -12.34
N GLU A 99 -2.58 8.64 -13.50
CA GLU A 99 -3.52 8.98 -14.57
C GLU A 99 -4.81 8.15 -14.54
N VAL A 100 -4.73 6.87 -14.17
CA VAL A 100 -5.87 5.93 -14.28
C VAL A 100 -6.50 5.64 -12.92
N LEU A 101 -5.70 5.40 -11.89
CA LEU A 101 -6.23 4.98 -10.59
C LEU A 101 -6.56 6.15 -9.67
N THR A 102 -5.84 7.26 -9.78
CA THR A 102 -6.01 8.43 -8.93
C THR A 102 -6.91 9.46 -9.60
N ILE A 103 -7.76 10.09 -8.80
CA ILE A 103 -8.57 11.24 -9.23
C ILE A 103 -7.62 12.41 -9.55
N PRO A 104 -7.89 13.24 -10.58
CA PRO A 104 -7.07 14.41 -10.87
C PRO A 104 -6.86 15.28 -9.62
N LEU A 105 -5.62 15.77 -9.42
CA LEU A 105 -5.22 16.53 -8.22
C LEU A 105 -6.04 17.81 -7.97
N ASN A 106 -6.68 18.35 -9.01
CA ASN A 106 -7.50 19.56 -8.93
C ASN A 106 -8.96 19.28 -8.56
N ASP A 107 -9.26 18.09 -8.04
CA ASP A 107 -10.59 17.65 -7.72
C ASP A 107 -10.81 17.61 -6.21
N ILE A 108 -11.92 18.19 -5.75
CA ILE A 108 -12.28 18.22 -4.33
C ILE A 108 -12.52 16.82 -3.76
N ARG A 109 -12.80 15.84 -4.62
CA ARG A 109 -12.92 14.43 -4.27
C ARG A 109 -11.64 13.83 -3.65
N THR A 110 -10.49 14.49 -3.80
CA THR A 110 -9.25 14.08 -3.12
C THR A 110 -9.24 14.44 -1.64
N ILE A 111 -10.05 15.41 -1.22
CA ILE A 111 -10.08 15.95 0.16
C ILE A 111 -11.33 15.48 0.92
N VAL A 112 -12.43 15.23 0.21
CA VAL A 112 -13.74 14.91 0.79
C VAL A 112 -14.09 13.43 0.58
N ASP A 113 -14.54 12.77 1.64
CA ASP A 113 -14.95 11.36 1.66
C ASP A 113 -16.39 11.20 2.20
N GLU A 114 -16.93 9.98 2.23
CA GLU A 114 -18.26 9.65 2.78
C GLU A 114 -18.42 10.07 4.25
N HIS A 115 -17.32 10.18 4.98
CA HIS A 115 -17.27 10.58 6.39
C HIS A 115 -16.94 12.06 6.61
N SER A 116 -16.94 12.89 5.56
CA SER A 116 -16.77 14.34 5.71
C SER A 116 -18.06 14.98 6.21
N HIS A 117 -17.99 15.64 7.37
CA HIS A 117 -19.11 16.39 7.95
C HIS A 117 -18.95 17.88 7.66
N PHE A 118 -20.02 18.47 7.13
CA PHE A 118 -20.11 19.91 6.91
C PHE A 118 -21.05 20.54 7.94
N PRO A 119 -20.78 21.78 8.37
CA PRO A 119 -21.64 22.45 9.34
C PRO A 119 -23.05 22.68 8.79
N GLY A 120 -24.08 22.39 9.59
CA GLY A 120 -25.48 22.51 9.19
C GLY A 120 -26.00 21.35 8.33
N GLN A 121 -25.18 20.31 8.11
CA GLN A 121 -25.62 19.07 7.50
C GLN A 121 -26.50 18.28 8.50
N SER A 122 -27.74 17.98 8.11
CA SER A 122 -28.58 17.01 8.83
C SER A 122 -28.01 15.60 8.66
N ASP A 123 -28.10 14.74 9.69
CA ASP A 123 -27.61 13.35 9.73
C ASP A 123 -28.17 12.41 8.62
N GLU A 124 -29.01 12.94 7.73
CA GLU A 124 -29.42 12.25 6.52
C GLU A 124 -28.21 12.01 5.60
N LYS A 125 -28.02 10.75 5.21
CA LYS A 125 -27.00 10.34 4.24
C LYS A 125 -27.24 11.04 2.91
N LEU A 126 -26.51 12.13 2.71
CA LEU A 126 -26.58 12.92 1.49
C LEU A 126 -26.02 12.11 0.32
N THR A 127 -26.64 12.21 -0.86
CA THR A 127 -26.12 11.52 -2.05
C THR A 127 -24.75 12.09 -2.41
N ARG A 128 -23.82 11.25 -2.90
CA ARG A 128 -22.45 11.65 -3.28
C ARG A 128 -22.40 12.97 -4.06
N LYS A 129 -23.29 13.19 -5.03
CA LYS A 129 -23.35 14.43 -5.83
C LYS A 129 -23.63 15.68 -5.00
N GLN A 130 -24.63 15.61 -4.12
CA GLN A 130 -25.00 16.70 -3.23
C GLN A 130 -23.87 17.00 -2.23
N LEU A 131 -23.16 15.97 -1.76
CA LEU A 131 -21.96 16.12 -0.92
C LEU A 131 -20.85 16.88 -1.66
N MET A 132 -20.67 16.62 -2.95
CA MET A 132 -19.69 17.34 -3.77
C MET A 132 -20.09 18.78 -4.03
N ASP A 133 -21.37 19.05 -4.30
CA ASP A 133 -21.85 20.42 -4.51
C ASP A 133 -21.65 21.26 -3.24
N LEU A 134 -21.94 20.67 -2.08
CA LEU A 134 -21.74 21.29 -0.78
C LEU A 134 -20.25 21.48 -0.48
N ALA A 135 -19.41 20.48 -0.77
CA ALA A 135 -17.96 20.62 -0.67
C ALA A 135 -17.42 21.76 -1.53
N CYS A 136 -17.89 21.90 -2.78
CA CYS A 136 -17.47 22.98 -3.68
C CYS A 136 -17.89 24.36 -3.17
N ASP A 137 -19.04 24.47 -2.52
CA ASP A 137 -19.51 25.74 -1.94
C ASP A 137 -18.65 26.12 -0.72
N TYR A 138 -18.39 25.14 0.16
CA TYR A 138 -17.60 25.34 1.37
C TYR A 138 -16.08 25.33 1.18
N VAL A 139 -15.55 25.00 -0.01
CA VAL A 139 -14.09 24.95 -0.24
C VAL A 139 -13.41 26.31 -0.11
N HIS A 140 -14.15 27.37 -0.42
CA HIS A 140 -13.67 28.75 -0.39
C HIS A 140 -14.21 29.55 0.80
N ASP A 141 -15.23 29.02 1.49
CA ASP A 141 -15.76 29.61 2.71
C ASP A 141 -14.98 29.13 3.93
N ALA A 142 -14.85 30.02 4.92
CA ALA A 142 -14.29 29.63 6.20
C ALA A 142 -15.18 28.54 6.83
N PRO A 143 -14.63 27.40 7.28
CA PRO A 143 -15.41 26.35 7.93
C PRO A 143 -16.15 26.96 9.13
N SER A 144 -17.47 27.03 9.05
CA SER A 144 -18.26 27.85 9.95
C SER A 144 -18.02 27.46 11.41
N GLY A 145 -17.74 28.42 12.28
CA GLY A 145 -17.83 28.35 13.74
C GLY A 145 -16.88 27.39 14.48
N VAL A 146 -16.39 26.32 13.85
CA VAL A 146 -15.63 25.24 14.51
C VAL A 146 -14.18 25.63 14.80
N TRP A 147 -13.63 26.63 14.11
CA TRP A 147 -12.25 27.10 14.28
C TRP A 147 -11.96 27.71 15.66
N ASP A 148 -12.97 28.31 16.29
CA ASP A 148 -12.83 28.97 17.59
C ASP A 148 -13.10 28.03 18.77
N LEU A 149 -13.50 26.79 18.51
CA LEU A 149 -13.73 25.79 19.54
C LEU A 149 -12.42 25.09 19.93
N PRO A 150 -12.19 24.86 21.24
CA PRO A 150 -11.11 23.96 21.65
C PRO A 150 -11.36 22.58 21.05
N ILE A 151 -10.27 21.88 20.67
CA ILE A 151 -10.33 20.59 19.96
C ILE A 151 -11.20 19.54 20.68
N THR A 152 -11.33 19.66 22.00
CA THR A 152 -12.18 18.79 22.84
C THR A 152 -13.67 18.93 22.53
N LEU A 153 -14.13 20.11 22.10
CA LEU A 153 -15.55 20.39 21.78
C LEU A 153 -15.87 20.23 20.29
N VAL A 154 -14.86 20.17 19.42
CA VAL A 154 -15.05 20.02 17.97
C VAL A 154 -15.79 18.73 17.64
N ASN A 155 -15.42 17.61 18.27
CA ASN A 155 -16.07 16.33 18.04
C ASN A 155 -17.53 16.31 18.56
N GLU A 156 -17.76 16.97 19.70
CA GLU A 156 -19.11 17.08 20.28
C GLU A 156 -20.03 17.95 19.42
N VAL A 157 -19.52 18.98 18.75
CA VAL A 157 -20.33 19.84 17.88
C VAL A 157 -20.56 19.20 16.52
N LEU A 158 -19.57 18.51 15.96
CA LEU A 158 -19.66 17.91 14.62
C LEU A 158 -20.37 16.55 14.59
N TYR A 159 -20.34 15.82 15.70
CA TYR A 159 -20.85 14.45 15.78
C TYR A 159 -21.82 14.22 16.94
N ASN A 160 -22.35 15.28 17.58
CA ASN A 160 -23.53 15.09 18.44
C ASN A 160 -24.70 14.72 17.54
N ASN A 161 -25.15 13.48 17.65
CA ASN A 161 -26.47 13.12 17.17
C ASN A 161 -27.46 13.63 18.24
N ASP A 162 -28.36 14.53 17.88
CA ASP A 162 -29.40 15.01 18.81
C ASP A 162 -30.32 13.87 19.30
N ASP A 163 -30.28 12.70 18.64
CA ASP A 163 -30.95 11.45 19.04
C ASP A 163 -30.47 10.89 20.40
N ASP A 164 -29.24 11.20 20.84
CA ASP A 164 -28.71 10.72 22.12
C ASP A 164 -29.23 11.53 23.33
N ARG A 165 -30.00 12.60 23.10
CA ARG A 165 -30.53 13.49 24.15
C ARG A 165 -31.97 13.18 24.58
N GLU A 166 -32.62 12.18 23.97
CA GLU A 166 -34.02 11.79 24.30
C GLU A 166 -34.14 10.60 25.29
N ILE A 167 -33.09 10.23 26.04
CA ILE A 167 -33.16 9.18 27.09
C ILE A 167 -32.74 9.69 28.46
#